data_AF-A0AAD5ZH50-F1
#
_entry.id   AF-A0AAD5ZH50-F1
#
_cell.length_a   1.000
_cell.length_b   1.000
_cell.length_c   1.000
_cell.angle_alpha   90.00
_cell.angle_beta   90.00
_cell.angle_gamma   90.00
#
_symmetry.space_group_name_H-M   'P 1'
#
loop_
_entity.id
_entity.type
_entity.pdbx_description
1 polymer ?
#
loop_
_entity_poly.entity_id
_entity_poly.type
_entity_poly.pdbx_seq_one_letter_code
_entity_poly.pdbx_strand_id
1 'polypeptide(L)'
;MRFNMKTGEASQKQLSVSAVDFPRINESYTGRKHRYVYGTILDSIAKVKGIIKFDLEAEPKSGKDKLEVGGNVTGLFDLGPGHFGSEAIFVPRHPGVIGDEDDGFLLFFVHDENTGKSEVNVIDAKTMSAEPVAVVELPARVPYGSHAYFLTEEQLKSQVVGNP
;
A
#
# COMPACT_ATOMS: atom_id res chain seq x y z
N MET A 1 -2.81 -18.24 -1.13
CA MET A 1 -3.12 -19.66 -1.45
C MET A 1 -2.25 -20.12 -2.61
N ARG A 2 -2.03 -21.42 -2.77
CA ARG A 2 -1.37 -22.03 -3.92
C ARG A 2 -2.24 -23.16 -4.46
N PHE A 3 -2.35 -23.25 -5.77
CA PHE A 3 -3.14 -24.26 -6.47
C PHE A 3 -2.24 -25.04 -7.42
N ASN A 4 -2.34 -26.37 -7.39
CA ASN A 4 -1.68 -27.24 -8.35
C ASN A 4 -2.71 -27.72 -9.36
N MET A 5 -2.66 -27.18 -10.58
CA MET A 5 -3.62 -27.52 -11.64
C MET A 5 -3.46 -28.93 -12.20
N LYS A 6 -2.33 -29.62 -11.94
CA LYS A 6 -2.11 -31.01 -12.39
C LYS A 6 -2.70 -32.02 -11.41
N THR A 7 -2.54 -31.79 -10.10
CA THR A 7 -2.99 -32.72 -9.05
C THR A 7 -4.35 -32.36 -8.47
N GLY A 8 -4.80 -31.10 -8.65
CA GLY A 8 -6.01 -30.58 -8.02
C GLY A 8 -5.81 -30.16 -6.55
N GLU A 9 -4.59 -30.28 -6.01
CA GLU A 9 -4.30 -29.92 -4.63
C GLU A 9 -4.26 -28.40 -4.41
N ALA A 10 -4.72 -27.97 -3.24
CA ALA A 10 -4.65 -26.59 -2.78
C ALA A 10 -3.96 -26.51 -1.42
N SER A 11 -3.19 -25.44 -1.21
CA SER A 11 -2.57 -25.14 0.08
C SER A 11 -2.70 -23.66 0.43
N GLN A 12 -2.68 -23.37 1.72
CA GLN A 12 -2.70 -22.01 2.24
C GLN A 12 -1.56 -21.81 3.24
N LYS A 13 -1.03 -20.59 3.26
CA LYS A 13 -0.02 -20.14 4.20
C LYS A 13 -0.46 -18.79 4.72
N GLN A 14 -0.56 -18.66 6.03
CA GLN A 14 -0.85 -17.38 6.68
C GLN A 14 0.40 -16.49 6.61
N LEU A 15 0.22 -15.22 6.25
CA LEU A 15 1.31 -14.25 6.12
C LEU A 15 1.45 -13.32 7.32
N SER A 16 0.37 -13.09 8.07
CA SER A 16 0.36 -12.25 9.28
C SER A 16 -0.87 -12.52 10.12
N VAL A 17 -0.94 -11.88 11.30
CA VAL A 17 -2.19 -11.74 12.04
C VAL A 17 -3.23 -10.94 11.23
N SER A 18 -4.50 -11.15 11.57
CA SER A 18 -5.64 -10.46 10.96
C SER A 18 -5.71 -9.01 11.45
N ALA A 19 -5.49 -8.05 10.56
CA ALA A 19 -5.79 -6.62 10.72
C ALA A 19 -5.43 -5.81 9.46
N VAL A 20 -5.34 -6.47 8.30
CA VAL A 20 -4.78 -5.91 7.07
C VAL A 20 -5.77 -6.07 5.92
N ASP A 21 -5.97 -4.99 5.18
CA ASP A 21 -6.81 -4.95 3.97
C ASP A 21 -6.21 -3.98 2.92
N PHE A 22 -6.88 -3.82 1.79
CA PHE A 22 -6.48 -2.97 0.66
C PHE A 22 -5.04 -3.29 0.16
N PRO A 23 -4.77 -4.54 -0.27
CA PRO A 23 -3.45 -4.92 -0.73
C PRO A 23 -3.10 -4.23 -2.05
N ARG A 24 -1.93 -3.62 -2.10
CA ARG A 24 -1.34 -3.00 -3.29
C ARG A 24 0.06 -3.56 -3.55
N ILE A 25 0.41 -3.60 -4.83
CA ILE A 25 1.73 -4.03 -5.31
C ILE A 25 2.25 -2.96 -6.27
N ASN A 26 3.51 -3.09 -6.68
CA ASN A 26 3.96 -2.41 -7.88
C ASN A 26 3.17 -2.96 -9.08
N GLU A 27 2.34 -2.12 -9.71
CA GLU A 27 1.44 -2.55 -10.78
C GLU A 27 2.18 -3.06 -12.02
N SER A 28 3.47 -2.73 -12.17
CA SER A 28 4.36 -3.34 -13.17
C SER A 28 4.55 -4.85 -12.95
N TYR A 29 4.07 -5.42 -11.85
CA TYR A 29 4.12 -6.85 -11.54
C TYR A 29 2.74 -7.50 -11.48
N THR A 30 1.68 -6.81 -11.92
CA THR A 30 0.33 -7.37 -12.00
C THR A 30 0.31 -8.66 -12.82
N GLY A 31 -0.27 -9.72 -12.25
CA GLY A 31 -0.31 -11.06 -12.88
C GLY A 31 1.02 -11.81 -12.91
N ARG A 32 2.09 -11.26 -12.32
CA ARG A 32 3.43 -11.85 -12.25
C ARG A 32 3.82 -12.15 -10.80
N LYS A 33 4.85 -12.99 -10.64
CA LYS A 33 5.48 -13.18 -9.33
C LYS A 33 6.05 -11.83 -8.88
N HIS A 34 5.67 -11.41 -7.68
CA HIS A 34 6.09 -10.18 -7.01
C HIS A 34 6.53 -10.54 -5.59
N ARG A 35 7.47 -9.78 -5.06
CA ARG A 35 8.04 -9.95 -3.72
C ARG A 35 7.39 -9.04 -2.70
N TYR A 36 7.04 -7.80 -3.05
CA TYR A 36 6.57 -6.81 -2.10
C TYR A 36 5.06 -6.56 -2.23
N VAL A 37 4.40 -6.53 -1.08
CA VAL A 37 2.98 -6.15 -0.95
C VAL A 37 2.87 -5.08 0.12
N TYR A 38 2.09 -4.05 -0.17
CA TYR A 38 1.71 -3.01 0.78
C TYR A 38 0.25 -3.23 1.15
N GLY A 39 -0.09 -3.07 2.43
CA GLY A 39 -1.47 -3.14 2.90
C GLY A 39 -1.74 -2.05 3.91
N THR A 40 -3.00 -1.85 4.23
CA THR A 40 -3.43 -0.92 5.27
C THR A 40 -3.65 -1.64 6.59
N ILE A 41 -3.34 -0.98 7.70
CA ILE A 41 -3.60 -1.47 9.06
C ILE A 41 -4.94 -0.90 9.51
N LEU A 42 -5.91 -1.75 9.83
CA LEU A 42 -7.23 -1.32 10.26
C LEU A 42 -7.32 -1.19 11.79
N ASP A 43 -7.93 -0.10 12.26
CA ASP A 43 -8.30 0.08 13.67
C ASP A 43 -9.73 -0.40 13.95
N SER A 44 -10.61 -0.18 12.98
CA SER A 44 -11.96 -0.74 12.89
C SER A 44 -12.29 -0.95 11.41
N ILE A 45 -13.47 -1.52 11.10
CA ILE A 45 -13.85 -1.91 9.72
C ILE A 45 -13.66 -0.77 8.69
N ALA A 46 -13.74 0.50 9.11
CA ALA A 46 -13.70 1.66 8.20
C ALA A 46 -12.52 2.62 8.43
N LYS A 47 -11.60 2.34 9.36
CA LYS A 47 -10.53 3.29 9.75
C LYS A 47 -9.14 2.70 9.57
N VAL A 48 -8.40 3.21 8.60
CA VAL A 48 -6.98 2.88 8.37
C VAL A 48 -6.12 3.70 9.32
N LYS A 49 -5.30 3.06 10.15
CA LYS A 49 -4.37 3.73 11.10
C LYS A 49 -2.90 3.68 10.68
N GLY A 50 -2.60 3.02 9.57
CA GLY A 50 -1.23 2.86 9.12
C GLY A 50 -1.10 2.01 7.87
N ILE A 51 0.14 1.85 7.42
CA ILE A 51 0.50 1.06 6.24
C ILE A 51 1.54 0.01 6.66
N ILE A 52 1.42 -1.18 6.11
CA ILE A 52 2.31 -2.31 6.37
C ILE A 52 2.94 -2.79 5.06
N LYS A 53 4.22 -3.14 5.13
CA LYS A 53 4.97 -3.73 4.02
C LYS A 53 5.33 -5.18 4.30
N PHE A 54 5.07 -6.04 3.32
CA PHE A 54 5.43 -7.45 3.33
C PHE A 54 6.49 -7.77 2.29
N ASP A 55 7.41 -8.66 2.65
CA ASP A 55 8.31 -9.38 1.76
C ASP A 55 7.86 -10.85 1.67
N LEU A 56 7.24 -11.22 0.55
CA LEU A 56 6.66 -12.54 0.30
C LEU A 56 7.69 -13.65 0.09
N GLU A 57 8.97 -13.30 -0.06
CA GLU A 57 10.07 -14.28 -0.14
C GLU A 57 10.66 -14.59 1.25
N ALA A 58 10.42 -13.73 2.23
CA ALA A 58 10.78 -14.00 3.62
C ALA A 58 9.75 -14.91 4.30
N GLU A 59 10.22 -15.70 5.28
CA GLU A 59 9.35 -16.58 6.06
C GLU A 59 8.54 -15.78 7.10
N PRO A 60 7.21 -15.97 7.18
CA PRO A 60 6.41 -15.36 8.22
C PRO A 60 6.84 -15.82 9.61
N LYS A 61 6.90 -14.87 10.55
CA LYS A 61 7.19 -15.17 11.95
C LYS A 61 5.89 -15.58 12.66
N SER A 62 5.81 -16.85 13.07
CA SER A 62 4.67 -17.41 13.81
C SER A 62 4.60 -16.89 15.26
N GLY A 63 3.43 -17.00 15.88
CA GLY A 63 3.23 -16.68 17.30
C GLY A 63 3.20 -15.19 17.62
N LYS A 64 2.92 -14.33 16.64
CA LYS A 64 2.62 -12.91 16.86
C LYS A 64 1.13 -12.74 17.17
N ASP A 65 0.82 -11.89 18.14
CA ASP A 65 -0.57 -11.49 18.47
C ASP A 65 -0.93 -10.11 17.89
N LYS A 66 0.08 -9.38 17.39
CA LYS A 66 -0.05 -8.03 16.84
C LYS A 66 0.84 -7.85 15.60
N LEU A 67 0.51 -6.84 14.80
CA LEU A 67 1.35 -6.42 13.69
C LEU A 67 2.61 -5.74 14.23
N GLU A 68 3.77 -6.29 13.87
CA GLU A 68 5.09 -5.76 14.23
C GLU A 68 6.10 -6.19 13.15
N VAL A 69 7.16 -5.41 12.97
CA VAL A 69 8.26 -5.75 12.06
C VAL A 69 8.92 -7.07 12.48
N GLY A 70 9.36 -7.87 11.48
CA GLY A 70 10.08 -9.12 11.66
C GLY A 70 9.45 -10.30 10.92
N GLY A 71 10.28 -11.23 10.46
CA GLY A 71 9.89 -12.26 9.49
C GLY A 71 9.63 -11.61 8.13
N ASN A 72 8.48 -11.88 7.55
CA ASN A 72 8.03 -11.29 6.29
C ASN A 72 7.48 -9.86 6.40
N VAL A 73 7.25 -9.33 7.61
CA VAL A 73 6.85 -7.92 7.79
C VAL A 73 8.11 -7.06 7.85
N THR A 74 8.35 -6.23 6.85
CA THR A 74 9.61 -5.48 6.71
C THR A 74 9.47 -3.99 7.00
N GLY A 75 8.25 -3.47 7.13
CA GLY A 75 8.04 -2.09 7.52
C GLY A 75 6.61 -1.81 7.99
N LEU A 76 6.48 -0.80 8.84
CA LEU A 76 5.22 -0.28 9.34
C LEU A 76 5.30 1.24 9.33
N PHE A 77 4.24 1.89 8.85
CA PHE A 77 4.04 3.32 8.93
C PHE A 77 2.80 3.58 9.77
N ASP A 78 2.98 4.23 10.92
CA ASP A 78 1.90 4.58 11.86
C ASP A 78 1.48 6.03 11.60
N LEU A 79 0.17 6.27 11.42
CA LEU A 79 -0.36 7.61 11.23
C LEU A 79 -0.41 8.43 12.53
N GLY A 80 -0.34 7.74 13.67
CA GLY A 80 -0.49 8.34 14.97
C GLY A 80 -1.95 8.58 15.37
N PRO A 81 -2.18 8.98 16.65
CA PRO A 81 -3.52 9.10 17.20
C PRO A 81 -4.38 10.13 16.46
N GLY A 82 -5.63 9.76 16.18
CA GLY A 82 -6.62 10.65 15.53
C GLY A 82 -6.41 10.89 14.04
N HIS A 83 -5.39 10.27 13.43
CA HIS A 83 -5.11 10.36 12.01
C HIS A 83 -5.53 9.06 11.32
N PHE A 84 -6.31 9.18 10.25
CA PHE A 84 -6.83 8.02 9.53
C PHE A 84 -6.64 8.14 8.02
N GLY A 85 -6.13 7.08 7.42
CA GLY A 85 -5.70 7.06 6.03
C GLY A 85 -6.74 6.52 5.04
N SER A 86 -6.36 6.51 3.77
CA SER A 86 -6.98 5.73 2.69
C SER A 86 -6.14 4.50 2.33
N GLU A 87 -6.58 3.75 1.30
CA GLU A 87 -5.68 2.86 0.56
C GLU A 87 -4.44 3.62 0.06
N ALA A 88 -3.28 2.96 0.07
CA ALA A 88 -2.02 3.51 -0.39
C ALA A 88 -1.66 3.01 -1.79
N ILE A 89 -1.51 3.92 -2.75
CA ILE A 89 -1.08 3.59 -4.11
C ILE A 89 0.44 3.56 -4.22
N PHE A 90 0.99 2.51 -4.83
CA PHE A 90 2.41 2.46 -5.17
C PHE A 90 2.68 3.20 -6.47
N VAL A 91 3.67 4.09 -6.46
CA VAL A 91 4.15 4.81 -7.64
C VAL A 91 5.64 4.56 -7.81
N PRO A 92 6.09 3.94 -8.91
CA PRO A 92 7.52 3.67 -9.12
C PRO A 92 8.30 4.98 -9.25
N ARG A 93 9.53 5.02 -8.72
CA ARG A 93 10.39 6.21 -8.79
C ARG A 93 10.68 6.61 -10.24
N HIS A 94 10.86 5.61 -11.10
CA HIS A 94 11.10 5.77 -12.52
C HIS A 94 10.11 4.92 -13.32
N PRO A 95 8.96 5.49 -13.74
CA PRO A 95 7.98 4.78 -14.55
C PRO A 95 8.62 4.18 -15.81
N GLY A 96 8.33 2.90 -16.07
CA GLY A 96 8.84 2.18 -17.26
C GLY A 96 10.30 1.74 -17.20
N VAL A 97 11.04 2.07 -16.14
CA VAL A 97 12.42 1.60 -15.93
C VAL A 97 12.43 0.40 -14.99
N ILE A 98 13.21 -0.62 -15.33
CA ILE A 98 13.43 -1.77 -14.45
C ILE A 98 14.37 -1.35 -13.31
N GLY A 99 13.83 -1.21 -12.11
CA GLY A 99 14.56 -1.00 -10.86
C GLY A 99 14.23 -2.08 -9.83
N ASP A 100 14.59 -1.85 -8.56
CA ASP A 100 14.10 -2.70 -7.48
C ASP A 100 12.57 -2.63 -7.42
N GLU A 101 11.90 -3.74 -7.15
CA GLU A 101 10.44 -3.85 -7.20
C GLU A 101 9.74 -2.84 -6.27
N ASP A 102 10.35 -2.52 -5.13
CA ASP A 102 9.89 -1.56 -4.14
C ASP A 102 10.51 -0.16 -4.27
N ASP A 103 11.28 0.12 -5.33
CA ASP A 103 11.84 1.45 -5.55
C ASP A 103 10.78 2.44 -6.06
N GLY A 104 10.17 3.11 -5.09
CA GLY A 104 9.11 4.06 -5.36
C GLY A 104 8.53 4.64 -4.08
N PHE A 105 7.31 5.14 -4.22
CA PHE A 105 6.61 5.87 -3.20
C PHE A 105 5.24 5.26 -2.95
N LEU A 106 4.74 5.41 -1.72
CA LEU A 106 3.34 5.18 -1.41
C LEU A 106 2.65 6.52 -1.20
N LEU A 107 1.54 6.71 -1.90
CA LEU A 107 0.71 7.92 -1.81
C LEU A 107 -0.65 7.54 -1.24
N PHE A 108 -1.16 8.32 -0.30
CA PHE A 108 -2.46 8.09 0.33
C PHE A 108 -2.99 9.38 0.94
N PHE A 109 -4.31 9.47 1.07
CA PHE A 109 -4.93 10.54 1.84
C PHE A 109 -4.82 10.25 3.32
N VAL A 110 -4.69 11.30 4.13
CA VAL A 110 -4.83 11.26 5.58
C VAL A 110 -5.86 12.29 6.00
N HIS A 111 -6.74 11.90 6.90
CA HIS A 111 -7.68 12.77 7.58
C HIS A 111 -7.29 12.86 9.05
N ASP A 112 -7.00 14.07 9.51
CA ASP A 112 -6.81 14.37 10.92
C ASP A 112 -8.19 14.69 11.54
N GLU A 113 -8.74 13.76 12.31
CA GLU A 113 -10.00 13.95 13.02
C GLU A 113 -9.89 14.98 14.16
N ASN A 114 -8.68 15.32 14.60
CA ASN A 114 -8.47 16.32 15.64
C ASN A 114 -8.70 17.74 15.11
N THR A 115 -8.32 18.00 13.85
CA THR A 115 -8.45 19.32 13.22
C THR A 115 -9.52 19.39 12.12
N GLY A 116 -10.01 18.24 11.65
CA GLY A 116 -10.95 18.13 10.54
C GLY A 116 -10.30 18.29 9.16
N LYS A 117 -8.97 18.44 9.09
CA LYS A 117 -8.23 18.67 7.84
C LYS A 117 -7.89 17.35 7.14
N SER A 118 -7.52 17.47 5.86
CA SER A 118 -7.00 16.35 5.08
C SER A 118 -5.71 16.75 4.37
N GLU A 119 -4.87 15.76 4.14
CA GLU A 119 -3.59 15.88 3.46
C GLU A 119 -3.36 14.67 2.54
N VAL A 120 -2.41 14.80 1.62
CA VAL A 120 -1.83 13.68 0.88
C VAL A 120 -0.43 13.44 1.41
N ASN A 121 -0.19 12.23 1.90
CA ASN A 121 1.13 11.84 2.40
C ASN A 121 1.84 10.99 1.35
N VAL A 122 3.11 11.28 1.17
CA VAL A 122 4.03 10.55 0.31
C VAL A 122 5.11 9.97 1.20
N ILE A 123 5.25 8.65 1.20
CA ILE A 123 6.31 7.96 1.94
C ILE A 123 7.16 7.14 0.99
N ASP A 124 8.44 6.94 1.33
CA ASP A 124 9.32 6.08 0.57
C ASP A 124 8.96 4.60 0.84
N ALA A 125 8.55 3.89 -0.22
CA ALA A 125 8.00 2.54 -0.14
C ALA A 125 9.07 1.50 0.25
N LYS A 126 10.34 1.80 -0.04
CA LYS A 126 11.47 0.92 0.26
C LYS A 126 11.79 0.95 1.74
N THR A 127 11.98 2.15 2.28
CA THR A 127 12.42 2.38 3.66
C THR A 127 11.28 2.32 4.67
N MET A 128 10.04 2.61 4.26
CA MET A 128 8.88 2.74 5.17
C MET A 128 9.19 3.67 6.35
N SER A 129 9.95 4.75 6.08
CA SER A 129 10.32 5.75 7.08
C SER A 129 9.09 6.32 7.80
N ALA A 130 9.20 6.55 9.11
CA ALA A 130 8.16 7.20 9.90
C ALA A 130 7.96 8.68 9.51
N GLU A 131 8.96 9.30 8.89
CA GLU A 131 8.85 10.65 8.34
C GLU A 131 8.47 10.59 6.86
N PRO A 132 7.32 11.17 6.46
CA PRO A 132 6.95 11.29 5.06
C PRO A 132 7.98 12.09 4.27
N VAL A 133 8.19 11.71 3.00
CA VAL A 133 9.04 12.49 2.09
C VAL A 133 8.36 13.77 1.63
N ALA A 134 7.02 13.79 1.62
CA ALA A 134 6.22 14.98 1.38
C ALA A 134 4.84 14.84 2.04
N VAL A 135 4.29 16.00 2.44
CA VAL A 135 2.92 16.15 2.93
C VAL A 135 2.31 17.33 2.17
N VAL A 136 1.14 17.13 1.57
CA VAL A 136 0.42 18.15 0.81
C VAL A 136 -0.92 18.42 1.49
N GLU A 137 -1.06 19.57 2.13
CA GLU A 137 -2.32 20.01 2.73
C GLU A 137 -3.39 20.22 1.66
N LEU A 138 -4.62 19.76 1.93
CA LEU A 138 -5.76 19.93 1.04
C LEU A 138 -6.67 21.06 1.52
N PRO A 139 -7.28 21.83 0.59
CA PRO A 139 -8.15 22.96 0.94
C PRO A 139 -9.50 22.52 1.52
N ALA A 140 -9.83 21.23 1.44
CA ALA A 140 -11.08 20.66 1.93
C ALA A 140 -10.87 19.23 2.41
N ARG A 141 -11.78 18.78 3.28
CA ARG A 141 -11.80 17.42 3.78
C ARG A 141 -12.03 16.42 2.64
N VAL A 142 -11.19 15.39 2.59
CA VAL A 142 -11.42 14.19 1.78
C VAL A 142 -12.12 13.14 2.67
N PRO A 143 -13.35 12.71 2.34
CA PRO A 143 -14.02 11.65 3.08
C PRO A 143 -13.29 10.30 2.98
N TYR A 144 -13.56 9.40 3.92
CA TYR A 144 -13.09 8.02 3.81
C TYR A 144 -13.60 7.39 2.51
N GLY A 145 -12.66 6.92 1.70
CA GLY A 145 -12.91 6.27 0.42
C GLY A 145 -12.38 4.84 0.42
N SER A 146 -12.40 4.23 -0.75
CA SER A 146 -11.87 2.88 -0.97
C SER A 146 -10.68 2.95 -1.92
N HIS A 147 -10.90 2.65 -3.20
CA HIS A 147 -9.80 2.45 -4.13
C HIS A 147 -9.27 3.73 -4.75
N ALA A 148 -7.96 3.75 -4.96
CA ALA A 148 -7.25 4.80 -5.66
C ALA A 148 -6.56 4.26 -6.93
N TYR A 149 -6.32 5.16 -7.87
CA TYR A 149 -5.54 4.89 -9.07
C TYR A 149 -4.63 6.07 -9.38
N PHE A 150 -3.42 5.80 -9.85
CA PHE A 150 -2.47 6.82 -10.27
C PHE A 150 -2.31 6.78 -11.78
N LEU A 151 -2.45 7.94 -12.42
CA LEU A 151 -2.21 8.11 -13.85
C LEU A 151 -0.95 8.95 -14.04
N THR A 152 -0.06 8.46 -14.90
CA THR A 152 1.05 9.29 -15.37
C THR A 152 0.52 10.39 -16.30
N GLU A 153 1.31 11.45 -16.45
CA GLU A 153 1.00 12.50 -17.42
C GLU A 153 0.85 11.95 -18.85
N GLU A 154 1.69 10.99 -19.24
CA GLU A 154 1.62 10.33 -20.54
C GLU A 154 0.31 9.55 -20.72
N GLN A 155 -0.10 8.77 -19.71
CA GLN A 155 -1.38 8.04 -19.73
C GLN A 155 -2.55 9.02 -19.84
N LEU A 156 -2.53 10.12 -19.08
CA LEU A 156 -3.56 11.15 -19.14
C LEU A 156 -3.64 11.80 -20.53
N LYS A 157 -2.50 12.14 -21.15
CA LYS A 157 -2.45 12.69 -22.51
C LYS A 157 -2.98 11.72 -23.55
N SER A 158 -2.72 10.42 -23.38
CA SER A 158 -3.17 9.38 -24.31
C SER A 158 -4.70 9.19 -24.34
N GLN A 159 -5.43 9.69 -23.33
CA GLN A 159 -6.90 9.63 -23.29
C GLN A 159 -7.57 10.44 -24.39
N VAL A 160 -6.88 11.41 -24.99
CA VAL A 160 -7.43 12.31 -26.02
C VAL A 160 -7.37 11.70 -27.43
N VAL A 161 -6.75 10.52 -27.60
CA VAL A 161 -6.69 9.83 -28.91
C VAL A 161 -7.97 9.02 -29.11
N GLY A 162 -9.08 9.74 -29.32
CA GLY A 162 -10.43 9.20 -29.43
C GLY A 162 -11.37 10.12 -30.21
N ASN A 163 -10.95 10.48 -31.44
CA ASN A 163 -11.76 10.95 -32.59
C ASN A 163 -12.43 12.33 -32.52
N PRO A 164 -12.67 12.98 -33.68
CA PRO A 164 -13.40 12.44 -34.83
C PRO A 164 -12.57 11.77 -35.93
#